data_AF-A0A834ZLJ2-F1
#
_entry.id   AF-A0A834ZLJ2-F1
#
_cell.length_a   1.000
_cell.length_b   1.000
_cell.length_c   1.000
_cell.angle_alpha   90.00
_cell.angle_beta   90.00
_cell.angle_gamma   90.00
#
_symmetry.space_group_name_H-M   'P 1'
#
loop_
_entity.id
_entity.type
_entity.pdbx_description
1 polymer ?
#
loop_
_entity_poly.entity_id
_entity_poly.type
_entity_poly.pdbx_seq_one_letter_code
_entity_poly.pdbx_strand_id
1 'polypeptide(L)'
;MKNGEMDRARKCYETANDKLCDDEEAAQLFAASAELEEGCMEIGRARVIYECALGFIPKGRLEGLYRKFEAFEQKINYVLYEELDTEIWSKR
;
A
#
# COMPACT_ATOMS: atom_id res chain seq x y z
N MET A 1 -4.26 -16.69 -8.38
CA MET A 1 -4.97 -16.28 -7.14
C MET A 1 -6.40 -15.93 -7.53
N LYS A 2 -7.40 -16.31 -6.73
CA LYS A 2 -8.81 -16.24 -7.12
C LYS A 2 -9.32 -14.80 -7.01
N ASN A 3 -9.59 -14.14 -8.13
CA ASN A 3 -10.10 -12.76 -8.20
C ASN A 3 -11.30 -12.47 -7.25
N GLY A 4 -12.13 -13.47 -6.94
CA GLY A 4 -13.29 -13.30 -6.06
C GLY A 4 -12.98 -13.09 -4.57
N GLU A 5 -11.78 -13.43 -4.10
CA GLU A 5 -11.36 -13.17 -2.70
C GLU A 5 -10.82 -11.73 -2.55
N MET A 6 -10.28 -11.16 -3.62
CA MET A 6 -9.74 -9.81 -3.67
C MET A 6 -10.83 -8.74 -3.58
N ASP A 7 -11.90 -8.90 -4.36
CA ASP A 7 -13.03 -7.95 -4.31
C ASP A 7 -13.75 -8.00 -2.96
N ARG A 8 -13.75 -9.17 -2.30
CA ARG A 8 -14.25 -9.31 -0.92
C ARG A 8 -13.34 -8.61 0.06
N ALA A 9 -12.02 -8.77 -0.06
CA ALA A 9 -11.05 -8.08 0.78
C ALA A 9 -11.17 -6.55 0.63
N ARG A 10 -11.28 -6.03 -0.59
CA ARG A 10 -11.51 -4.60 -0.85
C ARG A 10 -12.78 -4.08 -0.19
N LYS A 11 -13.89 -4.81 -0.35
CA LYS A 11 -15.16 -4.42 0.26
C LYS A 11 -15.11 -4.46 1.80
N CYS A 12 -14.35 -5.41 2.36
CA CYS A 12 -14.06 -5.44 3.80
C CYS A 12 -13.26 -4.22 4.24
N TYR A 13 -12.23 -3.81 3.49
CA TYR A 13 -11.43 -2.63 3.82
C TYR A 13 -12.20 -1.31 3.68
N GLU A 14 -13.01 -1.13 2.63
CA GLU A 14 -13.90 0.03 2.50
C GLU A 14 -14.86 0.13 3.70
N THR A 15 -15.50 -0.99 4.05
CA THR A 15 -16.43 -1.04 5.19
C THR A 15 -15.71 -0.80 6.52
N ALA A 16 -14.49 -1.28 6.66
CA ALA A 16 -13.70 -1.14 7.87
C ALA A 16 -13.14 0.29 8.02
N ASN A 17 -12.77 0.96 6.92
CA ASN A 17 -12.39 2.37 6.93
C ASN A 17 -13.54 3.27 7.40
N ASP A 18 -14.77 3.03 6.92
CA ASP A 18 -15.96 3.78 7.36
C ASP A 18 -16.25 3.58 8.86
N LYS A 19 -15.88 2.44 9.44
CA LYS A 19 -16.20 2.07 10.83
C LYS A 19 -15.09 2.36 11.83
N LEU A 20 -13.83 2.33 11.41
CA LEU A 20 -12.66 2.44 12.28
C LEU A 20 -11.98 3.80 12.19
N CYS A 21 -12.62 4.81 11.58
CA CYS A 21 -12.08 6.16 11.39
C CYS A 21 -11.44 6.79 12.65
N ASP A 22 -11.93 6.47 13.86
CA ASP A 22 -11.42 7.02 15.13
C ASP A 22 -10.57 6.01 15.95
N ASP A 23 -10.38 4.80 15.44
CA ASP A 23 -9.71 3.71 16.15
C ASP A 23 -8.18 3.77 15.97
N GLU A 24 -7.44 3.39 17.01
CA GLU A 24 -5.99 3.19 16.95
C GLU A 24 -5.62 2.05 15.98
N GLU A 25 -6.55 1.12 15.76
CA GLU A 25 -6.44 -0.01 14.84
C GLU A 25 -6.55 0.38 13.36
N ALA A 26 -7.01 1.60 13.04
CA ALA A 26 -7.11 2.09 11.67
C ALA A 26 -5.77 2.03 10.92
N ALA A 27 -4.67 2.39 11.60
CA ALA A 27 -3.33 2.36 11.00
C ALA A 27 -2.92 0.95 10.56
N GLN A 28 -3.28 -0.08 11.34
CA GLN A 28 -2.98 -1.46 11.01
C GLN A 28 -3.82 -1.95 9.83
N LEU A 29 -5.09 -1.53 9.76
CA LEU A 29 -5.97 -1.86 8.66
C LEU A 29 -5.47 -1.26 7.33
N PHE A 30 -5.09 0.01 7.32
CA PHE A 30 -4.52 0.65 6.13
C PHE A 30 -3.23 -0.03 5.69
N ALA A 31 -2.34 -0.39 6.63
CA ALA A 31 -1.13 -1.14 6.32
C ALA A 31 -1.45 -2.50 5.66
N ALA A 32 -2.38 -3.26 6.23
CA ALA A 32 -2.78 -4.56 5.69
C ALA A 32 -3.44 -4.44 4.31
N SER A 33 -4.23 -3.39 4.10
CA SER A 33 -4.86 -3.08 2.81
C SER A 33 -3.82 -2.77 1.73
N ALA A 34 -2.81 -1.97 2.07
CA ALA A 34 -1.73 -1.62 1.15
C ALA A 34 -0.89 -2.85 0.81
N GLU A 35 -0.52 -3.67 1.80
CA GLU A 35 0.22 -4.93 1.60
C GLU A 35 -0.53 -5.91 0.68
N LEU A 36 -1.87 -5.94 0.73
CA LEU A 36 -2.67 -6.77 -0.16
C LEU A 36 -2.56 -6.31 -1.62
N GLU A 37 -2.68 -5.00 -1.88
CA GLU A 37 -2.57 -4.45 -3.24
C GLU A 37 -1.13 -4.54 -3.76
N GLU A 38 -0.11 -4.38 -2.88
CA GLU A 38 1.29 -4.67 -3.20
C GLU A 38 1.48 -6.12 -3.66
N GLY A 39 0.88 -7.09 -2.96
CA GLY A 39 0.91 -8.51 -3.33
C GLY A 39 0.24 -8.80 -4.68
N CYS A 40 -0.65 -7.92 -5.14
CA CYS A 40 -1.30 -7.99 -6.44
C CYS A 40 -0.57 -7.22 -7.54
N MET A 41 0.59 -6.61 -7.23
CA MET A 41 1.32 -5.70 -8.10
C MET A 41 0.51 -4.44 -8.49
N GLU A 42 -0.50 -4.09 -7.69
CA GLU A 42 -1.36 -2.92 -7.88
C GLU A 42 -0.77 -1.70 -7.17
N ILE A 43 0.44 -1.32 -7.59
CA ILE A 43 1.28 -0.32 -6.90
C ILE A 43 0.58 1.03 -6.76
N GLY A 44 -0.14 1.46 -7.79
CA GLY A 44 -0.89 2.71 -7.75
C GLY A 44 -1.98 2.73 -6.67
N ARG A 45 -2.63 1.59 -6.42
CA ARG A 45 -3.65 1.47 -5.37
C ARG A 45 -3.02 1.41 -3.99
N ALA A 46 -1.94 0.65 -3.83
CA ALA A 46 -1.18 0.59 -2.58
C ALA A 46 -0.72 1.99 -2.14
N ARG A 47 -0.20 2.80 -3.08
CA ARG A 47 0.23 4.19 -2.81
C ARG A 47 -0.93 5.06 -2.32
N VAL A 48 -2.09 5.03 -3.00
CA VAL A 48 -3.28 5.79 -2.59
C VAL A 48 -3.73 5.42 -1.17
N ILE A 49 -3.67 4.13 -0.82
CA ILE A 49 -4.04 3.66 0.53
C ILE A 49 -3.10 4.25 1.59
N TYR A 50 -1.78 4.23 1.36
CA TYR A 50 -0.82 4.84 2.27
C TYR A 50 -1.03 6.36 2.39
N GLU A 51 -1.24 7.07 1.28
CA GLU A 51 -1.51 8.51 1.28
C GLU A 51 -2.80 8.86 2.05
N CYS A 52 -3.87 8.10 1.84
CA CYS A 52 -5.11 8.25 2.60
C CYS A 52 -4.86 8.09 4.11
N ALA A 53 -4.14 7.06 4.51
CA ALA A 53 -3.88 6.80 5.92
C ALA A 53 -3.05 7.92 6.58
N LEU A 54 -2.10 8.51 5.86
CA LEU A 54 -1.33 9.67 6.32
C LEU A 54 -2.18 10.93 6.51
N GLY A 55 -3.27 11.07 5.74
CA GLY A 55 -4.22 12.18 5.86
C GLY A 55 -5.27 11.99 6.96
N PHE A 56 -5.63 10.74 7.26
CA PHE A 56 -6.67 10.40 8.24
C PHE A 56 -6.14 10.25 9.67
N ILE A 57 -4.92 9.72 9.84
CA ILE A 57 -4.42 9.33 11.17
C ILE A 57 -3.52 10.43 11.77
N PRO A 58 -3.69 10.80 13.04
CA PRO A 58 -2.79 11.73 13.71
C PRO A 58 -1.34 11.21 13.70
N LYS A 59 -0.37 12.09 13.43
CA LYS A 59 1.07 11.76 13.30
C LYS A 59 1.63 10.88 14.44
N GLY A 60 1.12 11.04 15.67
CA GLY A 60 1.56 10.25 16.83
C GLY A 60 1.25 8.74 16.73
N ARG A 61 0.32 8.31 15.88
CA ARG A 61 -0.04 6.91 15.66
C ARG A 61 0.47 6.35 14.33
N LEU A 62 1.19 7.15 13.55
CA LEU A 62 1.64 6.81 12.20
C LEU A 62 3.06 6.27 12.12
N GLU A 63 3.85 6.23 13.20
CA GLU A 63 5.26 5.81 13.13
C GLU A 63 5.45 4.43 12.47
N GLY A 64 4.61 3.45 12.82
CA GLY A 64 4.65 2.12 12.21
C GLY A 64 4.27 2.13 10.72
N LEU A 65 3.31 2.97 10.34
CA LEU A 65 2.83 3.08 8.96
C LEU A 65 3.82 3.83 8.07
N TYR A 66 4.43 4.90 8.57
CA TYR A 66 5.45 5.66 7.87
C TYR A 66 6.62 4.78 7.46
N ARG A 67 7.12 3.94 8.37
CA ARG A 67 8.21 3.01 8.06
C ARG A 67 7.84 2.02 6.95
N LYS A 68 6.60 1.54 6.94
CA LYS A 68 6.10 0.66 5.87
C LYS A 68 6.00 1.39 4.54
N PHE A 69 5.47 2.62 4.55
CA PHE A 69 5.37 3.45 3.34
C PHE A 69 6.75 3.79 2.75
N GLU A 70 7.73 4.17 3.57
CA GLU A 70 9.10 4.41 3.11
C GLU A 70 9.73 3.16 2.49
N ALA A 71 9.55 2.00 3.13
CA ALA A 71 10.04 0.72 2.61
C ALA A 71 9.38 0.34 1.28
N PHE A 72 8.07 0.60 1.16
CA PHE A 72 7.32 0.43 -0.07
C PHE A 72 7.88 1.32 -1.19
N GLU A 73 8.03 2.63 -0.98
CA GLU A 73 8.55 3.56 -1.99
C GLU A 73 9.98 3.20 -2.43
N GLN A 74 10.85 2.81 -1.49
CA GLN A 74 12.19 2.33 -1.84
C GLN A 74 12.16 1.09 -2.72
N LYS A 75 11.30 0.12 -2.37
CA LYS A 75 11.16 -1.12 -3.14
C LYS A 75 10.68 -0.84 -4.56
N ILE A 76 9.67 0.02 -4.72
CA ILE A 76 9.16 0.41 -6.05
C ILE A 76 10.24 1.13 -6.86
N ASN A 77 10.96 2.04 -6.23
CA ASN A 77 12.03 2.77 -6.91
C ASN A 77 13.14 1.83 -7.42
N TYR A 78 13.56 0.85 -6.59
CA TYR A 78 14.56 -0.13 -6.99
C TYR A 78 14.11 -1.00 -8.17
N VAL A 79 12.85 -1.46 -8.16
CA VAL A 79 12.28 -2.23 -9.28
C VAL A 79 12.28 -1.43 -10.58
N LEU A 80 11.88 -0.14 -10.53
CA LEU A 80 11.89 0.73 -11.69
C LEU A 80 13.32 0.94 -12.23
N TYR A 81 14.32 1.08 -11.36
CA TYR A 81 15.73 1.19 -11.79
C TYR A 81 16.23 -0.10 -12.45
N GLU A 82 15.89 -1.28 -11.91
CA GLU A 82 16.28 -2.56 -12.53
C GLU A 82 15.63 -2.74 -13.91
N GLU A 83 14.35 -2.36 -14.07
CA GLU A 83 13.64 -2.38 -15.36
C GLU A 83 14.29 -1.41 -16.37
N LEU A 84 14.63 -0.19 -15.93
CA LEU A 84 15.32 0.80 -16.76
C LEU A 84 16.71 0.32 -17.19
N ASP A 85 17.51 -0.23 -16.26
CA ASP A 85 18.84 -0.75 -16.56
C ASP A 85 18.75 -1.92 -17.56
N THR A 86 17.85 -2.89 -17.34
CA THR A 86 17.67 -4.00 -18.28
C THR A 86 17.26 -3.53 -19.68
N GLU A 87 16.43 -2.50 -19.81
CA GLU A 87 16.07 -1.94 -21.12
C GLU A 87 17.25 -1.23 -21.81
N ILE A 88 18.08 -0.50 -21.06
CA ILE A 88 19.29 0.16 -21.59
C ILE A 88 20.31 -0.86 -22.11
N TRP A 89 20.53 -1.96 -21.36
CA TRP A 89 21.46 -3.02 -21.76
C TRP A 89 20.96 -3.86 -22.93
N SER A 90 19.65 -3.97 -23.13
CA SER A 90 19.02 -4.69 -24.25
C SER A 90 19.17 -3.97 -25.60
N LYS A 91 19.36 -2.65 -25.61
CA LYS A 91 19.48 -1.83 -26.82
C LYS A 91 20.92 -1.60 -27.29
N ARG A 92 21.89 -2.34 -26.76
CA ARG A 92 23.33 -2.22 -27.05
C ARG A 92 23.86 -3.47 -27.73
#